data_AF-A0A7Y2F0D0-F1
#
_entry.id   AF-A0A7Y2F0D0-F1
#
_cell.length_a   1.000
_cell.length_b   1.000
_cell.length_c   1.000
_cell.angle_alpha   90.00
_cell.angle_beta   90.00
_cell.angle_gamma   90.00
#
_symmetry.space_group_name_H-M   'P 1'
#
loop_
_entity.id
_entity.type
_entity.pdbx_description
1 polymer ?
#
loop_
_entity_poly.entity_id
_entity_poly.type
_entity_poly.pdbx_seq_one_letter_code
_entity_poly.pdbx_strand_id
1 'polypeptide(L)'
;MRIVLVSPYDLRVPGGVQGQVVSLAERLGARGHDVVVVGPGRGIDGPVVGWRTNDSIAPIALTPSQWRQARDAGAGADVVHVHEPFMPSVGLGALGAAARVVATFHA
;
A
#
# COMPACT_ATOMS: atom_id res chain seq x y z
N MET A 1 -18.60 -1.12 -2.00
CA MET A 1 -17.49 -0.82 -2.93
C MET A 1 -16.30 -1.65 -2.53
N ARG A 2 -15.54 -2.13 -3.50
CA ARG A 2 -14.25 -2.80 -3.31
C ARG A 2 -13.13 -1.76 -3.29
N ILE A 3 -12.47 -1.61 -2.15
CA ILE A 3 -11.43 -0.62 -1.92
C ILE A 3 -10.11 -1.36 -1.63
N VAL A 4 -9.05 -1.02 -2.35
CA VAL A 4 -7.71 -1.55 -2.09
C VAL A 4 -6.86 -0.44 -1.48
N LEU A 5 -6.49 -0.59 -0.21
CA LEU A 5 -5.56 0.30 0.46
C LEU A 5 -4.14 -0.24 0.30
N VAL A 6 -3.22 0.59 -0.19
CA VAL A 6 -1.84 0.19 -0.46
C VAL A 6 -0.88 0.92 0.49
N SER A 7 -0.16 0.15 1.30
CA SER A 7 0.99 0.60 2.09
C SER A 7 2.28 0.28 1.32
N PRO A 8 3.24 1.20 1.21
CA PRO A 8 4.54 0.89 0.62
C PRO A 8 5.49 0.22 1.62
N TYR A 9 5.12 0.22 2.90
CA TYR A 9 5.94 -0.33 3.98
C TYR A 9 5.48 -1.72 4.39
N ASP A 10 6.43 -2.54 4.82
CA ASP A 10 6.19 -3.89 5.33
C ASP A 10 5.15 -3.88 6.46
N LEU A 11 4.04 -4.58 6.21
CA LEU A 11 2.88 -4.65 7.10
C LEU A 11 3.06 -5.64 8.25
N ARG A 12 4.17 -6.39 8.28
CA ARG A 12 4.53 -7.28 9.39
C ARG A 12 5.22 -6.55 10.54
N VAL A 13 5.66 -5.32 10.31
CA VAL A 13 6.32 -4.48 11.31
C VAL A 13 5.48 -3.26 11.65
N PRO A 14 5.48 -2.82 12.92
CA PRO A 14 4.71 -1.66 13.33
C PRO A 14 5.28 -0.38 12.71
N GLY A 15 4.40 0.56 12.36
CA GLY A 15 4.75 1.89 11.90
C GLY A 15 3.53 2.79 11.72
N GLY A 16 3.75 4.09 11.63
CA GLY A 16 2.67 5.09 11.60
C GLY A 16 1.73 4.92 10.42
N VAL A 17 2.28 4.83 9.20
CA VAL A 17 1.48 4.65 7.98
C VAL A 17 0.80 3.29 7.98
N GLN A 18 1.47 2.21 8.39
CA GLN A 18 0.86 0.88 8.50
C GLN A 18 -0.35 0.90 9.44
N GLY A 19 -0.22 1.52 10.61
CA GLY A 19 -1.31 1.68 11.58
C GLY A 19 -2.48 2.50 11.03
N GLN A 20 -2.19 3.60 10.33
CA GLN A 20 -3.22 4.41 9.67
C GLN A 20 -3.98 3.64 8.60
N VAL A 21 -3.28 2.89 7.74
CA VAL A 21 -3.88 2.06 6.70
C VAL A 21 -4.80 0.98 7.30
N VAL A 22 -4.34 0.27 8.34
CA VAL A 22 -5.14 -0.77 9.01
C VAL A 22 -6.37 -0.17 9.69
N SER A 23 -6.23 0.94 10.43
CA SER A 23 -7.39 1.58 11.09
C SER A 23 -8.39 2.16 10.07
N LEU A 24 -7.90 2.69 8.95
CA LEU A 24 -8.76 3.15 7.86
C LEU A 24 -9.55 1.97 7.25
N ALA A 25 -8.89 0.82 7.05
CA ALA A 25 -9.56 -0.37 6.54
C ALA A 25 -10.71 -0.81 7.46
N GLU A 26 -10.48 -0.87 8.77
CA GLU A 26 -11.51 -1.20 9.76
C GLU A 26 -12.69 -0.21 9.70
N ARG A 27 -12.42 1.09 9.65
CA ARG A 27 -13.46 2.14 9.63
C ARG A 27 -14.26 2.17 8.32
N LEU A 28 -13.65 1.81 7.20
CA LEU A 28 -14.34 1.69 5.91
C LEU A 28 -15.14 0.37 5.86
N GLY A 29 -14.57 -0.72 6.38
CA GLY A 29 -15.28 -2.00 6.52
C GLY A 29 -16.52 -1.89 7.40
N ALA A 30 -16.43 -1.18 8.53
CA ALA A 30 -17.57 -0.89 9.42
C ALA A 30 -18.69 -0.08 8.73
N ARG A 31 -18.40 0.58 7.60
CA ARG A 31 -19.38 1.29 6.77
C ARG A 31 -19.94 0.43 5.62
N GLY A 32 -19.65 -0.87 5.59
CA GLY A 32 -20.16 -1.81 4.60
C GLY A 32 -19.38 -1.83 3.28
N HIS A 33 -18.11 -1.40 3.29
CA HIS A 33 -17.22 -1.54 2.13
C HIS A 33 -16.42 -2.85 2.22
N ASP A 34 -16.11 -3.44 1.06
CA ASP A 34 -15.17 -4.55 0.94
C ASP A 34 -13.76 -3.94 0.84
N VAL A 35 -12.93 -4.11 1.87
CA VAL A 35 -11.65 -3.40 1.97
C VAL A 35 -10.51 -4.39 2.12
N VAL A 36 -9.54 -4.30 1.21
CA VAL A 36 -8.33 -5.11 1.23
C VAL A 36 -7.13 -4.21 1.47
N VAL A 37 -6.30 -4.58 2.44
CA VAL A 37 -5.00 -3.93 2.70
C VAL A 37 -3.90 -4.75 2.04
N VAL A 38 -3.07 -4.08 1.23
CA VAL A 38 -1.97 -4.68 0.49
C VAL A 38 -0.68 -3.90 0.73
N GLY A 39 0.43 -4.61 0.82
CA GLY A 39 1.77 -4.04 1.01
C GLY A 39 2.80 -5.16 1.14
N PRO A 40 4.10 -4.84 1.25
CA PRO A 40 5.10 -5.84 1.54
C PRO A 40 4.71 -6.65 2.78
N GLY A 41 4.84 -7.97 2.72
CA GLY A 41 4.45 -8.85 3.83
C GLY A 41 2.94 -9.14 3.95
N ARG A 42 2.09 -8.52 3.11
CA ARG A 42 0.66 -8.87 2.96
C ARG A 42 0.18 -8.62 1.53
N GLY A 43 0.12 -9.67 0.73
CA GLY A 43 -0.32 -9.61 -0.67
C GLY A 43 0.74 -9.10 -1.65
N ILE A 44 1.92 -8.70 -1.16
CA ILE A 44 3.11 -8.42 -1.98
C ILE A 44 4.28 -9.21 -1.41
N ASP A 45 4.69 -10.22 -2.16
CA ASP A 45 5.76 -11.16 -1.81
C ASP A 45 7.10 -10.73 -2.41
N GLY A 46 8.16 -10.96 -1.64
CA GLY A 46 9.53 -10.72 -2.05
C GLY A 46 10.38 -10.08 -0.96
N PRO A 47 11.63 -9.71 -1.29
CA PRO A 47 12.55 -9.12 -0.33
C PRO A 47 12.09 -7.72 0.10
N VAL A 48 12.34 -7.40 1.36
CA VAL A 48 12.14 -6.08 1.95
C VAL A 48 13.51 -5.52 2.32
N VAL A 49 13.74 -4.25 2.03
CA VAL A 49 14.99 -3.55 2.36
C VAL A 49 14.70 -2.32 3.23
N GLY A 50 15.68 -1.94 4.04
CA GLY A 50 15.64 -0.68 4.77
C GLY A 50 16.03 0.49 3.85
N TRP A 51 15.12 1.43 3.66
CA TRP A 51 15.33 2.66 2.92
C TRP A 51 15.48 3.85 3.88
N ARG A 52 16.63 4.51 3.86
CA ARG A 52 16.85 5.69 4.70
C ARG A 52 16.07 6.89 4.17
N THR A 53 15.23 7.46 5.01
CA THR A 53 14.43 8.65 4.71
C THR A 53 14.04 9.35 5.99
N ASN A 54 14.08 10.68 6.00
CA ASN A 54 13.65 11.54 7.12
C ASN A 54 14.12 11.03 8.49
N ASP A 55 15.45 10.87 8.64
CA ASP A 55 16.11 10.36 9.85
C ASP A 55 15.63 8.98 10.36
N SER A 56 14.94 8.22 9.51
CA SER A 56 14.43 6.89 9.81
C SER A 56 14.87 5.84 8.78
N ILE A 57 14.47 4.59 9.01
CA ILE A 57 14.64 3.48 8.07
C ILE A 57 13.24 2.91 7.78
N ALA A 58 12.76 3.13 6.56
CA ALA A 58 11.48 2.62 6.07
C ALA A 58 11.66 1.22 5.45
N PRO A 59 10.91 0.19 5.88
CA PRO A 59 11.01 -1.16 5.33
C PRO A 59 10.19 -1.27 4.05
N ILE A 60 10.81 -1.20 2.86
CA ILE A 60 10.12 -1.17 1.56
C ILE A 60 10.44 -2.38 0.67
N ALA A 61 9.56 -2.64 -0.29
CA ALA A 61 9.81 -3.53 -1.42
C ALA A 61 10.43 -2.75 -2.60
N LEU A 62 11.33 -3.37 -3.37
CA LEU A 62 12.06 -2.68 -4.46
C LEU A 62 12.16 -3.46 -5.78
N THR A 63 11.58 -4.64 -5.89
CA THR A 63 11.75 -5.46 -7.10
C THR A 63 10.68 -5.18 -8.16
N PRO A 64 10.97 -5.40 -9.47
CA PRO A 64 9.97 -5.33 -10.54
C PRO A 64 8.80 -6.32 -10.35
N SER A 65 9.04 -7.45 -9.70
CA SER A 65 7.97 -8.40 -9.36
C SER A 65 6.98 -7.79 -8.38
N GLN A 66 7.47 -7.13 -7.33
CA GLN A 66 6.64 -6.47 -6.33
C GLN A 66 5.86 -5.28 -6.90
N TRP A 67 6.44 -4.55 -7.86
CA TRP A 67 5.73 -3.52 -8.62
C TRP A 67 4.53 -4.10 -9.38
N ARG A 68 4.71 -5.24 -10.07
CA ARG A 68 3.63 -5.92 -10.79
C ARG A 68 2.54 -6.43 -9.85
N GLN A 69 2.94 -7.06 -8.74
CA GLN A 69 2.00 -7.52 -7.72
C GLN A 69 1.14 -6.37 -7.16
N ALA A 70 1.74 -5.20 -6.90
CA ALA A 70 1.00 -4.01 -6.47
C ALA A 70 -0.03 -3.55 -7.52
N ARG A 71 0.36 -3.56 -8.80
CA ARG A 71 -0.53 -3.24 -9.92
C ARG A 71 -1.69 -4.24 -10.01
N ASP A 72 -1.39 -5.54 -9.95
CA ASP A 72 -2.38 -6.61 -10.09
C ASP A 72 -3.33 -6.66 -8.89
N ALA A 73 -2.84 -6.36 -7.68
CA ALA A 73 -3.66 -6.35 -6.47
C ALA A 73 -4.76 -5.27 -6.49
N GLY A 74 -4.50 -4.13 -7.15
CA GLY A 74 -5.51 -3.08 -7.35
C GLY A 74 -6.45 -3.34 -8.53
N ALA A 75 -6.21 -4.37 -9.36
CA ALA A 75 -7.02 -4.65 -10.53
C ALA A 75 -8.46 -5.01 -10.14
N GLY A 76 -9.42 -4.35 -10.79
CA GLY A 76 -10.85 -4.55 -10.56
C GLY A 76 -11.37 -4.00 -9.22
N ALA A 77 -10.60 -3.14 -8.53
CA ALA A 77 -11.11 -2.36 -7.41
C ALA A 77 -11.90 -1.14 -7.91
N ASP A 78 -12.90 -0.70 -7.13
CA ASP A 78 -13.62 0.55 -7.41
C ASP A 78 -12.73 1.76 -7.14
N VAL A 79 -11.88 1.66 -6.10
CA VAL A 79 -10.90 2.66 -5.67
C VAL A 79 -9.62 1.96 -5.21
N VAL A 80 -8.47 2.46 -5.68
CA VAL A 80 -7.16 2.15 -5.10
C VAL A 80 -6.67 3.37 -4.33
N HIS A 81 -6.40 3.21 -3.04
CA HIS A 81 -5.90 4.29 -2.19
C HIS A 81 -4.45 4.02 -1.80
N VAL A 82 -3.53 4.76 -2.40
CA VAL A 82 -2.09 4.60 -2.20
C VAL A 82 -1.59 5.54 -1.12
N HIS A 83 -0.95 4.99 -0.09
CA HIS A 83 -0.23 5.77 0.92
C HIS A 83 1.23 5.92 0.48
N GLU A 84 1.81 7.11 0.64
CA GLU A 84 3.20 7.38 0.27
C GLU A 84 3.52 6.95 -1.18
N PRO A 85 2.79 7.48 -2.19
CA PRO A 85 2.80 6.95 -3.56
C PRO A 85 4.16 7.02 -4.26
N PHE A 86 5.07 7.86 -3.77
CA PHE A 86 6.42 8.03 -4.32
C PHE A 86 7.48 7.17 -3.62
N MET A 87 7.10 6.41 -2.58
CA MET A 87 7.96 5.32 -2.15
C MET A 87 8.13 4.33 -3.30
N PRO A 88 9.37 3.96 -3.65
CA PRO A 88 9.62 3.21 -4.89
C PRO A 88 8.89 1.86 -4.92
N SER A 89 8.72 1.35 -6.14
CA SER A 89 8.08 0.05 -6.43
C SER A 89 6.58 0.00 -6.11
N VAL A 90 6.18 -0.29 -4.87
CA VAL A 90 4.79 -0.66 -4.54
C VAL A 90 3.80 0.47 -4.78
N GLY A 91 4.11 1.67 -4.26
CA GLY A 91 3.25 2.84 -4.44
C GLY A 91 3.08 3.18 -5.92
N LEU A 92 4.20 3.26 -6.66
CA LEU A 92 4.20 3.55 -8.09
C LEU A 92 3.48 2.48 -8.93
N GLY A 93 3.57 1.20 -8.56
CA GLY A 93 2.85 0.12 -9.24
C GLY A 93 1.34 0.24 -9.05
N ALA A 94 0.92 0.57 -7.83
CA ALA A 94 -0.49 0.74 -7.49
C ALA A 94 -1.14 1.97 -8.14
N LEU A 95 -0.39 3.04 -8.43
CA LEU A 95 -0.92 4.22 -9.14
C LEU A 95 -1.50 3.88 -10.52
N GLY A 96 -1.02 2.81 -11.17
CA GLY A 96 -1.51 2.35 -12.47
C GLY A 96 -2.56 1.23 -12.40
N ALA A 97 -3.06 0.89 -11.21
CA ALA A 97 -3.83 -0.33 -10.98
C ALA A 97 -5.35 -0.20 -11.23
N ALA A 98 -5.94 0.98 -11.05
CA ALA A 98 -7.38 1.19 -11.16
C ALA A 98 -7.75 2.51 -11.84
N ALA A 99 -9.02 2.61 -12.25
CA ALA A 99 -9.57 3.81 -12.88
C ALA A 99 -9.72 5.00 -11.92
N ARG A 100 -9.85 4.74 -10.62
CA ARG A 100 -9.93 5.77 -9.56
C ARG A 100 -8.86 5.52 -8.52
N VAL A 101 -7.94 6.48 -8.42
CA VAL A 101 -6.81 6.41 -7.50
C VAL A 101 -6.86 7.60 -6.56
N VAL A 102 -6.79 7.33 -5.25
CA VAL A 102 -6.61 8.34 -4.21
C VAL A 102 -5.20 8.17 -3.67
N ALA A 103 -4.50 9.27 -3.39
CA ALA A 103 -3.16 9.22 -2.82
C ALA A 103 -3.08 10.05 -1.53
N THR A 104 -2.46 9.49 -0.49
CA THR A 104 -2.14 10.19 0.76
C THR A 104 -0.63 10.35 0.87
N PHE A 105 -0.19 11.58 1.12
CA PHE A 105 1.20 11.93 1.43
C PHE A 105 1.29 12.26 2.92
N HIS A 106 2.21 11.61 3.61
CA HIS A 106 2.54 11.80 5.01
C HIS A 106 3.88 12.56 5.04
N ALA A 107 3.97 13.53 5.94
CA ALA A 107 5.13 14.42 6.09
C ALA A 107 5.89 14.07 7.37
#